data_AF-A0A151ICN2-F1
#
_entry.id   AF-A0A151ICN2-F1
#
_cell.length_a   1.000
_cell.length_b   1.000
_cell.length_c   1.000
_cell.angle_alpha   90.00
_cell.angle_beta   90.00
_cell.angle_gamma   90.00
#
_symmetry.space_group_name_H-M   'P 1'
#
loop_
_entity.id
_entity.type
_entity.pdbx_description
1 polymer ?
#
loop_
_entity_poly.entity_id
_entity_poly.type
_entity_poly.pdbx_seq_one_letter_code
_entity_poly.pdbx_strand_id
1 'polypeptide(L)'
;YRCRYLLFKGIVRRHLDDTFPEWFGKGSVTPWPARSPDYNPCDFFLWGAIKEKVFMHANIETADEMTELILRTIERIDNDKIQRATRNVQKRARKCIKVGGGHFEHLL
;
A
#
# COMPACT_ATOMS: atom_id res chain seq x y z
N TYR A 1 20.12 15.35 13.55
CA TYR A 1 19.05 14.72 12.74
C TYR A 1 19.49 13.42 12.03
N ARG A 2 20.62 13.38 11.30
CA ARG A 2 21.09 12.16 10.59
C ARG A 2 21.39 10.94 11.49
N CYS A 3 22.07 11.10 12.63
CA CYS A 3 22.42 9.95 13.49
C CYS A 3 21.20 9.27 14.13
N ARG A 4 20.20 10.04 14.59
CA ARG A 4 18.95 9.46 15.14
C ARG A 4 18.13 8.71 14.08
N TYR A 5 18.11 9.21 12.85
CA TYR A 5 17.43 8.55 11.74
C TYR A 5 18.10 7.24 11.33
N LEU A 6 19.43 7.17 11.35
CA LEU A 6 20.18 5.94 11.08
C LEU A 6 20.02 4.91 12.22
N LEU A 7 20.01 5.36 13.47
CA LEU A 7 19.74 4.51 14.63
C LEU A 7 18.31 3.93 14.59
N PHE A 8 17.31 4.76 14.30
CA PHE A 8 15.93 4.32 14.14
C PHE A 8 15.77 3.28 13.02
N LYS A 9 16.40 3.50 11.87
CA LYS A 9 16.42 2.52 10.78
C LYS A 9 17.05 1.18 11.17
N GLY A 10 18.13 1.21 11.94
CA GLY A 10 18.78 -0.01 12.41
C GLY A 10 17.92 -0.79 13.41
N ILE A 11 17.25 -0.10 14.33
CA ILE A 11 16.35 -0.72 15.32
C ILE A 11 15.13 -1.34 14.65
N VAL A 12 14.47 -0.58 13.77
CA VAL A 12 13.28 -1.07 13.04
C VAL A 12 13.65 -2.27 12.17
N ARG A 13 14.77 -2.20 11.44
CA ARG A 13 15.23 -3.34 10.62
C ARG A 13 15.44 -4.58 11.46
N ARG A 14 16.20 -4.47 12.56
CA ARG A 14 16.48 -5.62 13.42
C ARG A 14 15.20 -6.24 13.96
N HIS A 15 14.27 -5.41 14.41
CA HIS A 15 12.97 -5.90 14.87
C HIS A 15 12.20 -6.62 13.76
N LEU A 16 12.22 -6.12 12.53
CA LEU A 16 11.58 -6.77 11.39
C LEU A 16 12.27 -8.09 11.03
N ASP A 17 13.60 -8.13 11.03
CA ASP A 17 14.38 -9.36 10.79
C ASP A 17 14.10 -10.43 11.86
N ASP A 18 13.97 -10.02 13.13
CA ASP A 18 13.71 -10.93 14.26
C ASP A 18 12.25 -11.42 14.30
N THR A 19 11.30 -10.59 13.89
CA THR A 19 9.85 -10.87 14.04
C THR A 19 9.24 -11.48 12.77
N PHE A 20 9.72 -11.08 11.60
CA PHE A 20 9.15 -11.42 10.30
C PHE A 20 10.23 -11.96 9.36
N PRO A 21 10.43 -13.28 9.29
CA PRO A 21 11.48 -13.89 8.46
C PRO A 21 11.41 -13.50 6.98
N GLU A 22 10.22 -13.15 6.47
CA GLU A 22 9.95 -12.85 5.06
C GLU A 22 9.33 -11.46 4.87
N TRP A 23 9.86 -10.42 5.52
CA TRP A 23 9.36 -9.07 5.31
C TRP A 23 9.89 -8.43 4.01
N PHE A 24 9.04 -7.60 3.40
CA PHE A 24 9.36 -6.86 2.17
C PHE A 24 9.84 -5.45 2.49
N GLY A 25 11.03 -5.07 2.02
CA GLY A 25 11.49 -3.70 2.22
C GLY A 25 12.96 -3.46 1.89
N LYS A 26 13.43 -2.24 2.14
CA LYS A 26 14.80 -1.86 1.79
C LYS A 26 15.82 -2.52 2.72
N GLY A 27 16.52 -3.51 2.17
CA GLY A 27 17.54 -4.29 2.88
C GLY A 27 17.00 -5.52 3.61
N SER A 28 15.79 -5.98 3.25
CA SER A 28 15.29 -7.30 3.64
C SER A 28 15.72 -8.38 2.63
N VAL A 29 15.41 -9.65 2.93
CA VAL A 29 15.64 -10.80 2.03
C VAL A 29 14.89 -10.63 0.71
N THR A 30 13.66 -10.08 0.75
CA THR A 30 12.87 -9.77 -0.43
C THR A 30 12.77 -8.26 -0.64
N PRO A 31 13.71 -7.66 -1.41
CA PRO A 31 13.79 -6.21 -1.52
C PRO A 31 12.56 -5.65 -2.23
N TRP A 32 11.89 -4.70 -1.57
CA TRP A 32 10.84 -3.91 -2.20
C TRP A 32 11.41 -2.60 -2.75
N PRO A 33 11.07 -2.20 -3.98
CA PRO A 33 11.54 -0.95 -4.54
C PRO A 33 11.07 0.26 -3.72
N ALA A 34 11.95 1.26 -3.57
CA ALA A 34 11.62 2.45 -2.80
C ALA A 34 10.54 3.28 -3.51
N ARG A 35 9.56 3.77 -2.75
CA ARG A 35 8.47 4.64 -3.26
C ARG A 35 7.65 3.99 -4.38
N SER A 36 7.23 2.74 -4.20
CA SER A 36 6.43 2.03 -5.19
C SER A 36 5.01 1.71 -4.68
N PRO A 37 4.15 2.73 -4.47
CA PRO A 37 2.75 2.51 -4.13
C PRO A 37 2.00 1.77 -5.26
N ASP A 38 2.51 1.82 -6.50
CA ASP A 38 1.93 1.11 -7.63
C ASP A 38 1.95 -0.41 -7.50
N TYR A 39 2.74 -0.97 -6.59
CA TYR A 39 2.78 -2.42 -6.36
C TYR A 39 1.98 -2.86 -5.15
N ASN A 40 1.33 -1.93 -4.45
CA ASN A 40 0.49 -2.24 -3.29
C ASN A 40 -0.99 -2.03 -3.62
N PRO A 41 -1.79 -3.12 -3.77
CA PRO A 41 -3.24 -3.01 -3.97
C PRO A 41 -3.95 -2.18 -2.91
N CYS A 42 -3.43 -2.15 -1.68
CA CYS A 42 -4.00 -1.31 -0.64
C CYS A 42 -3.83 0.18 -0.96
N ASP A 43 -2.69 0.59 -1.52
CA ASP A 43 -2.41 1.99 -1.84
C ASP A 43 -3.16 2.45 -3.10
N PHE A 44 -3.08 1.68 -4.20
CA PHE A 44 -3.66 2.13 -5.48
C PHE A 44 -5.15 1.82 -5.65
N PHE A 45 -5.72 0.91 -4.84
CA PHE A 45 -7.12 0.51 -4.95
C PHE A 45 -7.89 0.73 -3.65
N LEU A 46 -7.54 0.03 -2.57
CA LEU A 46 -8.34 0.04 -1.34
C LEU A 46 -8.46 1.45 -0.75
N TRP A 47 -7.34 2.16 -0.68
CA TRP A 47 -7.28 3.51 -0.14
C TRP A 47 -8.09 4.49 -0.99
N GLY A 48 -8.11 4.32 -2.31
CA GLY A 48 -8.97 5.08 -3.21
C GLY A 48 -10.46 4.85 -2.91
N ALA A 49 -10.86 3.58 -2.76
CA ALA A 49 -12.25 3.22 -2.45
C ALA A 49 -12.71 3.75 -1.08
N ILE A 50 -11.84 3.66 -0.06
CA ILE A 50 -12.11 4.21 1.28
C ILE A 50 -12.25 5.73 1.21
N LYS A 51 -11.29 6.42 0.56
CA LYS A 51 -11.34 7.88 0.40
C LYS A 51 -12.61 8.33 -0.29
N GLU A 52 -12.99 7.69 -1.39
CA GLU A 52 -14.22 8.01 -2.11
C GLU A 52 -15.43 7.96 -1.16
N LYS A 53 -15.54 6.92 -0.33
CA LYS A 53 -16.63 6.79 0.65
C LYS A 53 -16.57 7.83 1.74
N VAL A 54 -15.40 8.10 2.31
CA VAL A 54 -15.23 9.11 3.36
C VAL A 54 -15.57 10.51 2.82
N PHE A 55 -15.07 10.87 1.63
CA PHE A 55 -15.35 12.19 1.04
C PHE A 55 -16.81 12.38 0.62
N MET A 56 -17.53 11.30 0.29
CA MET A 56 -18.98 11.38 0.04
C MET A 56 -19.81 11.58 1.32
N HIS A 57 -19.29 11.17 2.49
CA HIS A 57 -19.97 11.34 3.78
C HIS A 57 -19.37 12.56 4.49
N ALA A 58 -19.81 13.76 4.08
CA ALA A 58 -19.26 15.03 4.54
C ALA A 58 -19.42 15.34 6.06
N ASN A 59 -20.17 14.52 6.79
CA ASN A 59 -20.59 14.79 8.18
C ASN A 59 -20.06 13.74 9.18
N ILE A 60 -18.85 13.23 8.98
CA ILE A 60 -18.20 12.39 10.00
C ILE A 60 -17.54 13.30 11.02
N GLU A 61 -18.00 13.25 12.27
CA GLU A 61 -17.55 14.16 13.33
C GLU A 61 -16.64 13.46 14.34
N THR A 62 -16.68 12.12 14.39
CA THR A 62 -15.92 11.31 15.36
C THR A 62 -15.04 10.25 14.71
N ALA A 63 -14.01 9.83 15.45
CA ALA A 63 -13.12 8.75 15.02
C ALA A 63 -13.83 7.39 14.94
N ASP A 64 -14.83 7.17 15.79
CA ASP A 64 -15.61 5.92 15.82
C ASP A 64 -16.50 5.80 14.58
N GLU A 65 -17.19 6.88 14.20
CA GLU A 65 -17.96 6.94 12.94
C GLU A 65 -17.07 6.73 11.72
N MET A 66 -15.87 7.33 11.71
CA MET A 66 -14.90 7.12 10.64
C MET A 66 -14.46 5.66 10.56
N THR A 67 -14.19 5.04 11.70
CA THR A 67 -13.79 3.64 11.80
C THR A 67 -14.90 2.72 11.29
N GLU A 68 -16.13 2.95 11.73
CA GLU A 68 -17.28 2.17 11.28
C GLU A 68 -17.52 2.32 9.77
N LEU A 69 -17.39 3.53 9.21
CA LEU A 69 -17.52 3.74 7.77
C LEU A 69 -16.43 3.00 6.99
N ILE A 70 -15.19 3.01 7.47
CA ILE A 70 -14.08 2.29 6.84
C ILE A 70 -14.37 0.79 6.83
N LEU A 71 -14.75 0.22 7.98
CA LEU A 71 -15.06 -1.21 8.11
C LEU A 71 -16.22 -1.62 7.18
N ARG A 72 -17.34 -0.89 7.21
CA ARG A 72 -18.48 -1.13 6.31
C ARG A 72 -18.11 -0.97 4.84
N THR A 73 -17.18 -0.06 4.52
CA THR A 73 -16.68 0.11 3.15
C THR A 73 -15.93 -1.14 2.71
N ILE A 74 -15.00 -1.63 3.54
CA ILE A 74 -14.20 -2.83 3.27
C ILE A 74 -15.11 -4.06 3.09
N GLU A 75 -16.07 -4.28 3.98
CA GLU A 75 -17.02 -5.40 3.93
C GLU A 75 -17.86 -5.43 2.64
N ARG A 76 -18.11 -4.26 2.05
CA ARG A 76 -18.88 -4.12 0.80
C ARG A 76 -18.03 -4.22 -0.46
N ILE A 77 -16.71 -4.33 -0.34
CA ILE A 77 -15.85 -4.53 -1.51
C ILE A 77 -16.04 -5.95 -2.01
N ASP A 78 -16.54 -6.05 -3.24
CA ASP A 78 -16.70 -7.31 -3.94
C ASP A 78 -15.36 -8.06 -4.10
N ASN A 79 -15.36 -9.36 -3.83
CA ASN A 79 -14.21 -10.25 -4.00
C ASN A 79 -13.61 -10.18 -5.42
N ASP A 80 -14.42 -9.98 -6.46
CA ASP A 80 -13.96 -9.83 -7.82
C ASP A 80 -13.16 -8.53 -8.01
N LYS A 81 -13.47 -7.47 -7.26
CA LYS A 81 -12.67 -6.24 -7.27
C LYS A 81 -11.31 -6.48 -6.60
N ILE A 82 -11.29 -7.21 -5.49
CA ILE A 82 -10.05 -7.58 -4.79
C ILE A 82 -9.17 -8.42 -5.71
N GLN A 83 -9.72 -9.49 -6.32
CA GLN A 83 -8.97 -10.35 -7.23
C GLN A 83 -8.45 -9.58 -8.46
N ARG A 84 -9.23 -8.64 -9.00
CA ARG A 84 -8.78 -7.77 -10.08
C ARG A 84 -7.64 -6.86 -9.63
N ALA A 85 -7.74 -6.23 -8.46
CA ALA A 85 -6.67 -5.39 -7.90
C ALA A 85 -5.37 -6.19 -7.70
N THR A 86 -5.46 -7.39 -7.14
CA THR A 86 -4.30 -8.29 -6.96
C THR A 86 -3.66 -8.68 -8.30
N ARG A 87 -4.46 -9.08 -9.30
CA ARG A 87 -3.94 -9.37 -10.65
C ARG A 87 -3.33 -8.13 -11.32
N ASN A 88 -3.83 -6.93 -10.99
CA ASN A 88 -3.31 -5.69 -11.53
C ASN A 88 -1.86 -5.43 -11.08
N VAL A 89 -1.41 -5.95 -9.94
CA VAL A 89 0.00 -5.87 -9.52
C VAL A 89 0.92 -6.43 -10.60
N GLN A 90 0.58 -7.60 -11.17
CA GLN A 90 1.36 -8.22 -12.25
C GLN A 90 1.32 -7.38 -13.53
N LYS A 91 0.16 -6.81 -13.87
CA LYS A 91 0.02 -5.90 -15.02
C LYS A 91 0.93 -4.68 -14.86
N ARG A 92 0.87 -4.03 -13.70
CA ARG A 92 1.69 -2.87 -13.33
C ARG A 92 3.19 -3.21 -13.37
N ALA A 93 3.59 -4.36 -12.84
CA ALA A 93 4.98 -4.83 -12.90
C ALA A 93 5.48 -4.97 -14.34
N ARG A 94 4.70 -5.63 -15.21
CA ARG A 94 5.06 -5.77 -16.63
C ARG A 94 5.18 -4.41 -17.33
N LYS A 95 4.31 -3.46 -17.02
CA LYS A 95 4.36 -2.09 -17.58
C LYS A 95 5.59 -1.34 -17.10
N CYS A 96 5.92 -1.42 -15.83
CA CYS A 96 7.12 -0.81 -15.27
C CYS A 96 8.40 -1.37 -15.89
N ILE A 97 8.48 -2.70 -16.07
CA ILE A 97 9.60 -3.35 -16.77
C ILE A 97 9.74 -2.81 -18.20
N LYS A 98 8.62 -2.66 -18.92
CA LYS A 98 8.61 -2.13 -20.30
C LYS A 98 9.17 -0.70 -20.39
N VAL A 99 9.01 0.11 -19.34
CA VAL A 99 9.54 1.48 -19.29
C VAL A 99 10.85 1.59 -18.49
N GLY A 100 11.52 0.47 -18.22
CA GLY A 100 12.82 0.46 -17.54
C GLY A 100 12.80 1.01 -16.10
N GLY A 101 11.68 0.85 -15.39
CA GLY A 101 11.54 1.36 -14.02
C GLY A 101 11.01 2.81 -13.91
N GLY A 102 10.72 3.47 -15.04
CA GLY A 102 10.10 4.80 -15.07
C GLY A 102 8.61 4.80 -14.73
N HIS A 103 8.00 6.00 -14.81
CA HIS A 103 6.55 6.19 -14.65
C HIS A 103 5.77 5.50 -15.77
N PHE A 104 4.71 4.78 -15.40
CA PHE A 104 3.92 3.95 -16.32
C PHE A 104 2.41 4.16 -16.15
N GLU A 105 1.99 5.10 -15.33
CA GLU A 105 0.60 5.39 -15.00
C GLU A 105 -0.20 5.76 -16.26
N HIS A 106 0.44 6.42 -17.23
CA HIS A 106 -0.13 6.72 -18.55
C HIS A 106 -0.39 5.48 -19.42
N LEU A 107 0.06 4.29 -19.01
CA LEU A 107 -0.07 3.01 -19.73
C LEU A 107 -1.04 2.02 -19.06
N LEU A 108 -1.68 2.42 -17.95
CA LEU A 108 -2.50 1.56 -17.09
C LEU A 108 -3.96 1.44 -17.52
#